data_AF-A0A4Q4XI33-F1
#
_entry.id   AF-A0A4Q4XI33-F1
#
_cell.length_a   1.000
_cell.length_b   1.000
_cell.length_c   1.000
_cell.angle_alpha   90.00
_cell.angle_beta   90.00
_cell.angle_gamma   90.00
#
_symmetry.space_group_name_H-M   'P 1'
#
loop_
_entity.id
_entity.type
_entity.pdbx_description
1 polymer ?
#
loop_
_entity_poly.entity_id
_entity_poly.type
_entity_poly.pdbx_seq_one_letter_code
_entity_poly.pdbx_strand_id
1 'polypeptide(L)'
;MLGGEERGESSVTIHREQETDRTSELRKKGFEGRRLGPVQMTTDTAVRVTRMVIEEQYTLNTIPYVDFPELKFNEHESTQMPFRYVKGPDGKPIMPDGMVDLIKKDADKSIDDLF
;
A
#
# COMPACT_ATOMS: atom_id res chain seq x y z
N MET A 1 -39.20 -17.08 12.52
CA MET A 1 -37.93 -17.05 13.28
C MET A 1 -36.88 -17.69 12.40
N LEU A 2 -35.81 -17.06 11.93
CA LEU A 2 -35.23 -15.74 12.11
C LEU A 2 -34.62 -15.40 10.74
N GLY A 3 -34.80 -14.16 10.27
CA GLY A 3 -34.10 -13.66 9.08
C GLY A 3 -32.61 -13.66 9.38
N GLY A 4 -31.84 -14.40 8.59
CA GLY A 4 -30.39 -14.28 8.56
C GLY A 4 -30.05 -12.99 7.84
N GLU A 5 -29.85 -11.92 8.60
CA GLU A 5 -29.25 -10.70 8.12
C GLU A 5 -27.78 -11.00 7.82
N GLU A 6 -27.47 -11.29 6.55
CA GLU A 6 -26.10 -11.30 6.04
C GLU A 6 -25.58 -9.86 6.14
N ARG A 7 -25.01 -9.52 7.30
CA ARG A 7 -24.29 -8.27 7.51
C ARG A 7 -23.06 -8.30 6.61
N GLY A 8 -23.16 -7.63 5.48
CA GLY A 8 -22.15 -7.60 4.43
C GLY A 8 -20.79 -7.17 4.96
N GLU A 9 -19.76 -7.96 4.65
CA GLU A 9 -18.37 -7.55 4.79
C GLU A 9 -18.11 -6.38 3.84
N SER A 10 -17.95 -5.18 4.40
CA SER A 10 -17.55 -3.99 3.64
C SER A 10 -16.03 -4.01 3.41
N SER A 11 -15.62 -4.62 2.31
CA SER A 11 -14.24 -4.53 1.80
C SER A 11 -14.11 -3.31 0.90
N VAL A 12 -13.48 -2.25 1.39
CA VAL A 12 -13.20 -1.04 0.60
C VAL A 12 -11.89 -1.26 -0.16
N THR A 13 -11.98 -1.37 -1.49
CA THR A 13 -10.77 -1.36 -2.31
C THR A 13 -10.40 0.09 -2.58
N ILE A 14 -9.20 0.52 -2.20
CA ILE A 14 -8.70 1.83 -2.67
C ILE A 14 -8.43 1.69 -4.16
N HIS A 15 -9.41 2.11 -4.96
CA HIS A 15 -9.33 2.05 -6.41
C HIS A 15 -8.30 3.06 -6.91
N ARG A 16 -7.46 2.58 -7.83
CA ARG A 16 -6.41 3.37 -8.43
C ARG A 16 -6.95 4.14 -9.62
N GLU A 17 -7.54 5.29 -9.36
CA GLU A 17 -8.08 6.16 -10.40
C GLU A 17 -6.92 6.94 -11.04
N GLN A 18 -6.31 6.34 -12.07
CA GLN A 18 -5.31 6.94 -12.96
C GLN A 18 -3.91 7.26 -12.36
N GLU A 19 -2.93 6.39 -12.64
CA GLU A 19 -1.50 6.71 -12.44
C GLU A 19 -1.03 7.74 -13.46
N THR A 20 -1.00 9.02 -13.10
CA THR A 20 -0.24 10.01 -13.87
C THR A 20 1.25 9.85 -13.57
N ASP A 21 2.09 9.64 -14.60
CA ASP A 21 3.56 9.61 -14.45
C ASP A 21 4.10 11.02 -14.15
N ARG A 22 3.87 11.50 -12.93
CA ARG A 22 4.41 12.78 -12.43
C ARG A 22 5.94 12.75 -12.32
N THR A 23 6.55 11.56 -12.25
CA THR A 23 8.02 11.41 -12.21
C THR A 23 8.69 11.71 -13.55
N SER A 24 7.95 11.70 -14.66
CA SER A 24 8.46 12.09 -15.98
C SER A 24 9.04 13.51 -16.01
N GLU A 25 8.53 14.43 -15.18
CA GLU A 25 9.06 15.80 -15.05
C GLU A 25 10.49 15.86 -14.53
N LEU A 26 10.90 14.89 -13.71
CA LEU A 26 12.29 14.80 -13.22
C LEU A 26 13.24 14.32 -14.32
N ARG A 27 12.77 13.47 -15.25
CA ARG A 27 13.59 12.99 -16.38
C ARG A 27 13.93 14.13 -17.33
N LYS A 28 13.01 15.07 -17.54
CA LYS A 28 13.25 16.30 -18.31
C LYS A 28 14.36 17.16 -17.72
N LYS A 29 14.61 17.06 -16.41
CA LYS A 29 15.67 17.81 -15.70
C LYS A 29 17.03 17.10 -15.68
N GLY A 30 17.17 15.97 -16.37
CA GLY A 30 18.45 15.25 -16.51
C GLY A 30 18.82 14.33 -15.34
N PHE A 31 17.88 14.05 -14.42
CA PHE A 31 18.13 13.06 -13.36
C PHE A 31 18.13 11.64 -13.93
N GLU A 32 19.14 10.84 -13.59
CA GLU A 32 19.18 9.42 -13.94
C GLU A 32 18.01 8.67 -13.27
N GLY A 33 17.18 8.04 -14.08
CA GLY A 33 16.07 7.21 -13.61
C GLY A 33 16.49 5.76 -13.48
N ARG A 34 16.23 5.15 -12.31
CA ARG A 34 16.26 3.69 -12.14
C ARG A 34 14.89 3.21 -11.69
N ARG A 35 14.43 2.09 -12.27
CA ARG A 35 13.12 1.51 -11.98
C ARG A 35 13.26 0.48 -10.85
N LEU A 36 12.49 0.65 -9.77
CA LEU A 36 12.46 -0.28 -8.62
C LEU A 36 11.48 -1.46 -8.81
N GLY A 37 11.26 -1.86 -10.05
CA GLY A 37 10.34 -2.94 -10.43
C GLY A 37 9.06 -2.49 -11.14
N PRO A 38 8.20 -3.45 -11.51
CA PRO A 38 7.02 -3.18 -12.32
C PRO A 38 5.81 -2.68 -11.52
N VAL A 39 5.72 -3.02 -10.23
CA VAL A 39 4.62 -2.66 -9.34
C VAL A 39 4.97 -1.37 -8.60
N GLN A 40 4.01 -0.46 -8.44
CA GLN A 40 4.25 0.75 -7.67
C GLN A 40 4.40 0.46 -6.17
N MET A 41 5.18 1.32 -5.55
CA MET A 41 5.45 1.34 -4.12
C MET A 41 5.02 2.69 -3.56
N THR A 42 4.67 2.72 -2.28
CA THR A 42 4.62 3.99 -1.55
C THR A 42 6.01 4.62 -1.46
N THR A 43 6.09 5.93 -1.24
CA THR A 43 7.37 6.66 -1.18
C THR A 43 8.32 6.09 -0.12
N ASP A 44 7.80 5.78 1.07
CA ASP A 44 8.58 5.19 2.16
C ASP A 44 9.09 3.78 1.80
N THR A 45 8.27 2.96 1.14
CA THR A 45 8.68 1.64 0.65
C THR A 45 9.77 1.78 -0.42
N ALA A 46 9.62 2.71 -1.37
CA ALA A 46 10.61 2.93 -2.42
C ALA A 46 11.97 3.36 -1.85
N VAL A 47 11.97 4.23 -0.83
CA VAL A 47 13.19 4.63 -0.11
C VAL A 47 13.81 3.43 0.60
N ARG A 48 13.01 2.59 1.27
CA ARG A 48 13.49 1.38 1.95
C ARG A 48 14.11 0.38 0.96
N VAL A 49 13.43 0.10 -0.15
CA VAL A 49 13.94 -0.78 -1.21
C VAL A 49 15.25 -0.25 -1.76
N THR A 50 15.35 1.05 -2.00
CA THR A 50 16.59 1.69 -2.46
C THR A 50 17.73 1.47 -1.47
N ARG A 51 17.47 1.64 -0.16
CA ARG A 51 18.45 1.35 0.90
C ARG A 51 18.89 -0.11 0.89
N MET A 52 17.97 -1.06 0.81
CA MET A 52 18.30 -2.50 0.77
C MET A 52 19.16 -2.86 -0.45
N VAL A 53 18.90 -2.24 -1.61
CA VAL A 53 19.71 -2.47 -2.81
C VAL A 53 21.11 -1.88 -2.67
N ILE A 54 21.22 -0.64 -2.17
CA ILE A 54 22.49 0.09 -2.11
C ILE A 54 23.36 -0.36 -0.93
N GLU A 55 22.81 -0.42 0.28
CA GLU A 55 23.56 -0.71 1.50
C GLU A 55 23.69 -2.21 1.75
N GLU A 56 22.61 -2.97 1.54
CA GLU A 56 22.55 -4.40 1.88
C GLU A 56 22.79 -5.31 0.66
N GLN A 57 23.01 -4.73 -0.53
CA GLN A 57 23.33 -5.44 -1.77
C GLN A 57 22.26 -6.45 -2.22
N TYR A 58 21.00 -6.24 -1.83
CA TYR A 58 19.89 -7.04 -2.36
C TYR A 58 19.69 -6.77 -3.85
N THR A 59 19.39 -7.82 -4.60
CA THR A 59 18.79 -7.65 -5.93
C THR A 59 17.30 -7.39 -5.77
N LEU A 60 16.70 -6.63 -6.72
CA LEU A 60 15.26 -6.33 -6.66
C LEU A 60 14.39 -7.58 -6.54
N ASN A 61 14.81 -8.71 -7.11
CA ASN A 61 14.07 -9.97 -7.09
C ASN A 61 14.20 -10.76 -5.77
N THR A 62 15.21 -10.44 -4.96
CA THR A 62 15.48 -11.12 -3.67
C THR A 62 14.87 -10.41 -2.48
N ILE A 63 14.37 -9.20 -2.66
CA ILE A 63 13.70 -8.46 -1.58
C ILE A 63 12.36 -9.16 -1.28
N PRO A 64 12.06 -9.45 0.00
CA PRO A 64 10.80 -10.07 0.37
C PRO A 64 9.70 -9.01 0.27
N TYR A 65 8.80 -9.15 -0.70
CA TYR A 65 7.67 -8.23 -0.87
C TYR A 65 6.36 -8.82 -0.39
N VAL A 66 5.41 -7.93 -0.09
CA VAL A 66 3.98 -8.22 -0.03
C VAL A 66 3.30 -7.30 -1.03
N ASP A 67 2.62 -7.91 -2.01
CA ASP A 67 1.87 -7.20 -3.03
C ASP A 67 0.42 -7.11 -2.61
N PHE A 68 -0.14 -5.92 -2.72
CA PHE A 68 -1.55 -5.65 -2.49
C PHE A 68 -2.09 -6.14 -1.14
N PRO A 69 -1.44 -5.79 -0.01
CA PRO A 69 -1.85 -6.31 1.29
C PRO A 69 -3.26 -5.83 1.64
N GLU A 70 -4.02 -6.73 2.26
CA GLU A 70 -5.29 -6.43 2.89
C GLU A 70 -5.05 -6.04 4.36
N LEU A 71 -5.51 -4.85 4.74
CA LEU A 71 -5.49 -4.37 6.11
C LEU A 71 -6.87 -4.55 6.72
N LYS A 72 -6.99 -5.44 7.71
CA LYS A 72 -8.23 -5.65 8.47
C LYS A 72 -8.27 -4.72 9.69
N PHE A 73 -9.29 -3.88 9.79
CA PHE A 73 -9.47 -2.94 10.90
C PHE A 73 -10.43 -3.47 11.97
N ASN A 74 -11.43 -4.25 11.56
CA ASN A 74 -12.36 -4.99 12.42
C ASN A 74 -12.99 -6.18 11.64
N GLU A 75 -13.98 -6.88 12.21
CA GLU A 75 -14.63 -8.04 11.56
C GLU A 75 -15.40 -7.69 10.28
N HIS A 76 -15.76 -6.42 10.09
CA HIS A 76 -16.60 -5.96 8.98
C HIS A 76 -15.88 -4.99 8.03
N GLU A 77 -14.65 -4.59 8.35
CA GLU A 77 -13.92 -3.54 7.67
C GLU A 77 -12.51 -3.99 7.33
N SER A 78 -12.26 -4.02 6.02
CA SER A 78 -10.95 -4.29 5.47
C SER A 78 -10.69 -3.38 4.27
N THR A 79 -9.42 -3.01 4.10
CA THR A 79 -8.98 -2.19 3.00
C THR A 79 -7.84 -2.86 2.26
N GLN A 80 -7.98 -3.04 0.95
CA GLN A 80 -6.89 -3.50 0.10
C GLN A 80 -6.04 -2.32 -0.35
N MET A 81 -4.74 -2.38 -0.08
CA MET A 81 -3.79 -1.35 -0.48
C MET A 81 -3.25 -1.66 -1.89
N PRO A 82 -3.43 -0.81 -2.92
CA PRO A 82 -3.04 -1.11 -4.29
C PRO A 82 -1.53 -0.91 -4.57
N PHE A 83 -0.67 -1.24 -3.61
CA PHE A 83 0.78 -1.02 -3.68
C PHE A 83 1.58 -2.25 -3.21
N ARG A 84 2.85 -2.29 -3.60
CA ARG A 84 3.86 -3.22 -3.09
C ARG A 84 4.53 -2.64 -1.85
N TYR A 85 4.71 -3.48 -0.83
CA TYR A 85 5.42 -3.18 0.42
C TYR A 85 6.56 -4.17 0.64
N VAL A 86 7.55 -3.80 1.45
CA VAL A 86 8.56 -4.75 1.95
C VAL A 86 7.94 -5.57 3.08
N LYS A 87 8.15 -6.88 3.06
CA LYS A 87 7.71 -7.82 4.08
C LYS A 87 8.62 -7.74 5.31
N GLY A 88 8.02 -7.55 6.47
CA GLY A 88 8.69 -7.57 7.76
C GLY A 88 8.99 -8.99 8.25
N PRO A 89 9.78 -9.12 9.34
CA PRO A 89 10.09 -10.41 9.96
C PRO A 89 8.85 -11.17 10.47
N ASP A 90 7.79 -10.44 10.81
CA ASP A 90 6.49 -10.96 11.24
C ASP A 90 5.59 -11.40 10.06
N GLY A 91 6.09 -11.23 8.84
CA GLY A 91 5.39 -11.53 7.60
C GLY A 91 4.39 -10.48 7.14
N LYS A 92 4.26 -9.36 7.84
CA LYS A 92 3.36 -8.25 7.50
C LYS A 92 4.07 -7.18 6.67
N PRO A 93 3.34 -6.32 5.93
CA PRO A 93 3.96 -5.17 5.27
C PRO A 93 4.58 -4.20 6.28
N ILE A 94 5.82 -3.77 6.05
CA ILE A 94 6.44 -2.72 6.85
C ILE A 94 5.80 -1.39 6.46
N MET A 95 5.13 -0.75 7.42
CA MET A 95 4.53 0.57 7.27
C MET A 95 5.10 1.54 8.31
N PRO A 96 5.13 2.86 8.02
CA PRO A 96 5.46 3.87 9.02
C PRO A 96 4.48 3.87 10.19
N ASP A 97 4.99 4.23 11.37
CA ASP A 97 4.18 4.38 12.57
C ASP A 97 3.04 5.40 12.32
N GLY A 98 1.82 5.02 12.71
CA GLY A 98 0.62 5.84 12.53
C GLY A 98 -0.02 5.79 11.13
N MET A 99 0.61 5.17 10.13
CA MET A 99 0.00 5.05 8.79
C MET A 99 -1.28 4.19 8.82
N VAL A 100 -1.27 3.10 9.59
CA VAL A 100 -2.46 2.25 9.79
C VAL A 100 -3.61 3.02 10.44
N ASP A 101 -3.30 3.87 11.43
CA ASP A 101 -4.31 4.70 12.11
C ASP A 101 -4.91 5.76 11.20
N LEU A 102 -4.12 6.32 10.28
CA LEU A 102 -4.61 7.27 9.28
C LEU A 102 -5.53 6.59 8.27
N ILE A 103 -5.18 5.40 7.78
CA ILE A 103 -6.04 4.65 6.85
C ILE A 103 -7.36 4.28 7.54
N LYS A 104 -7.30 3.88 8.81
CA LYS A 104 -8.51 3.62 9.61
C LYS A 104 -9.40 4.85 9.72
N LYS A 105 -8.83 6.02 10.04
CA LYS A 105 -9.57 7.29 10.11
C LYS A 105 -10.20 7.71 8.78
N ASP A 106 -9.51 7.47 7.66
CA ASP A 106 -10.07 7.77 6.33
C ASP A 106 -11.19 6.79 5.95
N ALA A 107 -11.07 5.52 6.33
CA ALA A 107 -12.12 4.53 6.13
C ALA A 107 -13.37 4.87 6.95
N ASP A 108 -13.22 5.25 8.23
CA ASP A 108 -14.31 5.73 9.09
C ASP A 108 -15.04 6.95 8.46
N LYS A 109 -14.31 7.94 7.92
CA LYS A 109 -14.89 9.13 7.29
C LYS A 109 -15.69 8.83 6.03
N SER A 110 -15.22 7.88 5.21
CA SER A 110 -15.92 7.52 3.96
C SER A 110 -17.29 6.89 4.21
N ILE A 111 -17.51 6.33 5.41
CA ILE A 111 -18.83 5.84 5.83
C ILE A 111 -19.73 7.00 6.30
N ASP A 112 -19.18 7.98 7.05
CA ASP A 112 -19.96 9.14 7.53
C ASP A 112 -20.49 10.02 6.39
N ASP A 113 -19.76 10.14 5.28
CA ASP A 113 -20.21 10.89 4.10
C ASP A 113 -21.28 10.15 3.26
N LEU A 114 -21.64 8.90 3.62
CA LEU A 114 -22.64 8.09 2.93
C LEU A 114 -24.06 8.17 3.54
N PHE A 115 -24.25 8.91 4.64
CA PHE A 115 -25.53 9.05 5.35
C PHE A 115 -26.11 10.47 5.35
#